data_AF-A0A973D4P4-F1
#
_entry.id   AF-A0A973D4P4-F1
#
_cell.length_a   1.000
_cell.length_b   1.000
_cell.length_c   1.000
_cell.angle_alpha   90.00
_cell.angle_beta   90.00
_cell.angle_gamma   90.00
#
_symmetry.space_group_name_H-M   'P 1'
#
loop_
_entity.id
_entity.type
_entity.pdbx_description
1 polymer ?
#
loop_
_entity_poly.entity_id
_entity_poly.type
_entity_poly.pdbx_seq_one_letter_code
_entity_poly.pdbx_strand_id
1 'polypeptide(L)'
;MLSNEQIRLVKSTTPLLESAGTVITEHFYQRMFHHNPELQHIFNMSNQKSGRQAFALFSAIAAYAKHLDNLENLLPMVERIAHKHTSMNIQPEHYDIVGHHLIATLRELAPDQFTAEIEAAWVAAYQILAGVFIDKEAGLYHQRDNTQGGWTGGRQFKLVEKRIESELVKSLIFEPVDGRPVIGYQPGQYIG
;
A
#
# COMPACT_ATOMS: atom_id res chain seq x y z
N MET A 1 -10.80 10.73 14.92
CA MET A 1 -10.82 12.00 14.15
C MET A 1 -9.66 12.86 14.63
N LEU A 2 -9.02 13.61 13.72
CA LEU A 2 -7.95 14.56 14.09
C LEU A 2 -8.54 15.81 14.73
N SER A 3 -7.80 16.43 15.64
CA SER A 3 -8.12 17.78 16.10
C SER A 3 -7.78 18.81 15.02
N ASN A 4 -8.43 19.98 15.06
CA ASN A 4 -8.09 21.10 14.17
C ASN A 4 -6.60 21.47 14.26
N GLU A 5 -6.02 21.29 15.44
CA GLU A 5 -4.60 21.55 15.64
C GLU A 5 -3.71 20.53 14.92
N GLN A 6 -4.02 19.23 15.05
CA GLN A 6 -3.28 18.19 14.34
C GLN A 6 -3.40 18.36 12.82
N ILE A 7 -4.59 18.71 12.31
CA ILE A 7 -4.79 19.01 10.89
C ILE A 7 -3.90 20.17 10.44
N ARG A 8 -3.85 21.26 11.22
CA ARG A 8 -3.01 22.43 10.93
C ARG A 8 -1.53 22.05 10.89
N LEU A 9 -1.04 21.33 11.89
CA LEU A 9 0.37 20.89 11.99
C LEU A 9 0.78 19.98 10.83
N VAL A 10 -0.07 19.01 10.47
CA VAL A 10 0.19 18.14 9.31
C VAL A 10 0.19 18.95 8.02
N LYS A 11 -0.83 19.78 7.79
CA LYS A 11 -0.90 20.62 6.58
C LYS A 11 0.28 21.60 6.45
N SER A 12 0.74 22.20 7.54
CA SER A 12 1.89 23.12 7.52
C SER A 12 3.20 22.43 7.21
N THR A 13 3.30 21.12 7.46
CA THR A 13 4.50 20.31 7.21
C THR A 13 4.40 19.41 6.00
N THR A 14 3.25 19.34 5.32
CA THR A 14 3.11 18.65 4.02
C THR A 14 4.14 19.11 2.98
N PRO A 15 4.50 20.40 2.84
CA PRO A 15 5.54 20.81 1.90
C PRO A 15 6.90 20.14 2.14
N LEU A 16 7.20 19.67 3.36
CA LEU A 16 8.40 18.87 3.62
C LEU A 16 8.36 17.52 2.90
N LEU A 17 7.18 16.90 2.80
CA LEU A 17 6.96 15.67 2.03
C LEU A 17 6.83 15.89 0.52
N GLU A 18 6.55 17.11 0.07
CA GLU A 18 6.47 17.42 -1.36
C GLU A 18 7.83 17.86 -1.92
N SER A 19 8.59 18.60 -1.11
CA SER A 19 9.99 18.94 -1.39
C SER A 19 10.94 17.78 -1.06
N ALA A 20 10.45 16.76 -0.36
CA ALA A 20 11.06 15.45 -0.24
C ALA A 20 11.25 14.84 -1.62
N GLY A 21 12.36 15.19 -2.26
CA GLY A 21 12.79 14.58 -3.50
C GLY A 21 13.11 13.10 -3.31
N THR A 22 13.89 12.56 -4.24
CA THR A 22 14.33 11.16 -4.19
C THR A 22 15.01 10.80 -2.86
N VAL A 23 15.69 11.74 -2.22
CA VAL A 23 16.44 11.53 -0.95
C VAL A 23 15.58 10.98 0.19
N ILE A 24 14.46 11.64 0.54
CA ILE A 24 13.60 11.18 1.65
C ILE A 24 13.00 9.82 1.34
N THR A 25 12.58 9.64 0.09
CA THR A 25 11.98 8.40 -0.35
C THR A 25 12.99 7.25 -0.34
N GLU A 26 14.21 7.48 -0.83
CA GLU A 26 15.31 6.52 -0.80
C GLU A 26 15.69 6.14 0.63
N HIS A 27 15.83 7.13 1.51
CA HIS A 27 16.13 6.90 2.92
C HIS A 27 15.05 6.04 3.60
N PHE A 28 13.76 6.33 3.34
CA PHE A 28 12.66 5.52 3.83
C PHE A 28 12.76 4.05 3.42
N TYR A 29 12.97 3.76 2.12
CA TYR A 29 13.05 2.38 1.67
C TYR A 29 14.33 1.68 2.14
N GLN A 30 15.46 2.39 2.19
CA GLN A 30 16.70 1.85 2.77
C GLN A 30 16.50 1.47 4.23
N ARG A 31 15.92 2.37 5.03
CA ARG A 31 15.62 2.12 6.44
C ARG A 31 14.66 0.95 6.61
N MET A 32 13.57 0.93 5.85
CA MET A 32 12.56 -0.11 5.92
C MET A 32 13.13 -1.48 5.56
N PHE A 33 13.82 -1.62 4.43
CA PHE A 33 14.36 -2.91 4.01
C PHE A 33 15.58 -3.37 4.81
N HIS A 34 16.29 -2.45 5.48
CA HIS A 34 17.36 -2.80 6.41
C HIS A 34 16.81 -3.46 7.68
N HIS A 35 15.74 -2.91 8.25
CA HIS A 35 15.16 -3.41 9.51
C HIS A 35 14.09 -4.49 9.30
N ASN A 36 13.46 -4.50 8.12
CA ASN A 36 12.38 -5.40 7.73
C ASN A 36 12.66 -6.02 6.34
N PRO A 37 13.74 -6.82 6.20
CA PRO A 37 14.13 -7.42 4.92
C PRO A 37 13.06 -8.34 4.33
N GLU A 38 12.17 -8.90 5.14
CA GLU A 38 11.03 -9.71 4.71
C GLU A 38 10.09 -8.97 3.75
N LEU A 39 10.00 -7.63 3.85
CA LEU A 39 9.17 -6.82 2.96
C LEU A 39 9.71 -6.79 1.52
N GLN A 40 10.98 -7.16 1.28
CA GLN A 40 11.52 -7.26 -0.08
C GLN A 40 10.80 -8.33 -0.93
N HIS A 41 10.10 -9.28 -0.30
CA HIS A 41 9.28 -10.27 -1.01
C HIS A 41 7.91 -9.73 -1.44
N ILE A 42 7.45 -8.65 -0.81
CA ILE A 42 6.18 -7.99 -1.11
C ILE A 42 6.39 -6.84 -2.10
N PHE A 43 7.47 -6.07 -1.92
CA PHE A 43 7.78 -4.95 -2.81
C PHE A 43 8.45 -5.42 -4.10
N ASN A 44 8.09 -4.80 -5.23
CA ASN A 44 8.74 -5.06 -6.50
C ASN A 44 10.12 -4.40 -6.54
N MET A 45 11.16 -5.18 -6.30
CA MET A 45 12.54 -4.68 -6.25
C MET A 45 13.06 -4.16 -7.60
N SER A 46 12.53 -4.62 -8.73
CA SER A 46 12.86 -4.07 -10.05
C SER A 46 12.33 -2.64 -10.21
N ASN A 47 11.10 -2.39 -9.71
CA ASN A 47 10.55 -1.04 -9.70
C ASN A 47 11.32 -0.12 -8.74
N GLN A 48 11.80 -0.64 -7.61
CA GLN A 48 12.63 0.11 -6.67
C GLN A 48 13.95 0.57 -7.31
N LYS A 49 14.62 -0.30 -8.07
CA LYS A 49 15.83 0.06 -8.84
C LYS A 49 15.60 1.18 -9.87
N SER A 50 14.35 1.37 -10.33
CA SER A 50 13.99 2.43 -11.28
C SER A 50 13.46 3.71 -10.62
N GLY A 51 13.31 3.74 -9.29
CA GLY A 51 12.78 4.89 -8.52
C GLY A 51 11.28 5.17 -8.65
N ARG A 52 10.58 4.59 -9.64
CA ARG A 52 9.16 4.91 -9.94
C ARG A 52 8.17 4.52 -8.84
N GLN A 53 8.37 3.39 -8.16
CA GLN A 53 7.46 2.96 -7.08
C GLN A 53 7.66 3.77 -5.80
N ALA A 54 8.89 4.25 -5.59
CA ALA A 54 9.26 4.94 -4.38
C ALA A 54 8.43 6.22 -4.22
N PHE A 55 8.31 6.98 -5.31
CA PHE A 55 7.57 8.24 -5.36
C PHE A 55 6.05 8.11 -5.13
N ALA A 56 5.44 6.97 -5.50
CA ALA A 56 3.99 6.82 -5.48
C ALA A 56 3.40 6.77 -4.06
N LEU A 57 4.08 6.11 -3.12
CA LEU A 57 3.64 6.02 -1.72
C LEU A 57 3.64 7.39 -1.04
N PHE A 58 4.76 8.12 -1.15
CA PHE A 58 4.89 9.45 -0.58
C PHE A 58 3.91 10.45 -1.22
N SER A 59 3.73 10.39 -2.54
CA SER A 59 2.73 11.21 -3.23
C SER A 59 1.31 10.96 -2.70
N ALA A 60 0.95 9.70 -2.44
CA ALA A 60 -0.37 9.36 -1.90
C ALA A 60 -0.55 9.88 -0.47
N ILE A 61 0.48 9.76 0.39
CA ILE A 61 0.44 10.27 1.76
C ILE A 61 0.39 11.81 1.78
N ALA A 62 1.15 12.48 0.90
CA ALA A 62 1.11 13.94 0.77
C ALA A 62 -0.26 14.43 0.26
N ALA A 63 -0.84 13.75 -0.74
CA ALA A 63 -2.19 14.05 -1.22
C ALA A 63 -3.23 13.87 -0.12
N TYR A 64 -3.14 12.79 0.67
CA TYR A 64 -3.97 12.59 1.86
C TYR A 64 -3.81 13.74 2.86
N ALA A 65 -2.57 14.12 3.19
CA ALA A 65 -2.27 15.20 4.13
C ALA A 65 -2.87 16.56 3.72
N LYS A 66 -2.96 16.83 2.42
CA LYS A 66 -3.63 18.04 1.89
C LYS A 66 -5.15 18.03 2.08
N HIS A 67 -5.77 16.85 2.10
CA HIS A 67 -7.22 16.65 2.12
C HIS A 67 -7.73 16.02 3.42
N LEU A 68 -7.00 16.14 4.53
CA LEU A 68 -7.36 15.57 5.85
C LEU A 68 -8.76 15.95 6.35
N ASP A 69 -9.26 17.12 5.95
CA ASP A 69 -10.56 17.67 6.28
C ASP A 69 -11.68 17.22 5.32
N ASN A 70 -11.34 16.49 4.25
CA ASN A 70 -12.30 15.96 3.29
C ASN A 70 -11.87 14.55 2.81
N LEU A 71 -11.99 13.58 3.71
CA LEU A 71 -11.64 12.19 3.44
C LEU A 71 -12.56 11.51 2.41
N GLU A 72 -13.80 11.99 2.26
CA GLU A 72 -14.77 11.43 1.31
C GLU A 72 -14.25 11.52 -0.14
N ASN A 73 -13.55 12.61 -0.47
CA ASN A 73 -12.93 12.79 -1.79
C ASN A 73 -11.84 11.75 -2.10
N LEU A 74 -11.29 11.08 -1.09
CA LEU A 74 -10.24 10.09 -1.25
C LEU A 74 -10.81 8.67 -1.45
N LEU A 75 -12.10 8.45 -1.23
CA LEU A 75 -12.73 7.13 -1.34
C LEU A 75 -12.47 6.43 -2.69
N PRO A 76 -12.59 7.08 -3.86
CA PRO A 76 -12.30 6.43 -5.14
C PRO A 76 -10.83 5.99 -5.28
N MET A 77 -9.90 6.77 -4.72
CA MET A 77 -8.48 6.43 -4.71
C MET A 77 -8.22 5.25 -3.77
N VAL A 78 -8.79 5.29 -2.55
CA VAL A 78 -8.71 4.22 -1.56
C VAL A 78 -9.21 2.91 -2.15
N GLU A 79 -10.36 2.92 -2.83
CA GLU A 79 -10.93 1.73 -3.47
C GLU A 79 -9.93 1.07 -4.43
N ARG A 80 -9.34 1.86 -5.31
CA ARG A 80 -8.40 1.38 -6.32
C ARG A 80 -7.14 0.80 -5.69
N ILE A 81 -6.62 1.46 -4.65
CA ILE A 81 -5.41 1.03 -3.95
C ILE A 81 -5.67 -0.22 -3.11
N ALA A 82 -6.81 -0.30 -2.41
CA ALA A 82 -7.20 -1.46 -1.62
C ALA A 82 -7.32 -2.73 -2.46
N HIS A 83 -7.86 -2.64 -3.69
CA HIS A 83 -7.87 -3.76 -4.63
C HIS A 83 -6.46 -4.24 -5.00
N LYS A 84 -5.51 -3.32 -5.16
CA LYS A 84 -4.10 -3.67 -5.42
C LYS A 84 -3.43 -4.26 -4.18
N HIS A 85 -3.69 -3.72 -3.00
CA HIS A 85 -3.15 -4.24 -1.74
C HIS A 85 -3.64 -5.67 -1.46
N THR A 86 -4.93 -5.93 -1.64
CA THR A 86 -5.51 -7.26 -1.47
C THR A 86 -5.03 -8.28 -2.50
N SER A 87 -4.60 -7.84 -3.69
CA SER A 87 -3.92 -8.71 -4.65
C SER A 87 -2.51 -9.08 -4.19
N MET A 88 -1.81 -8.19 -3.48
CA MET A 88 -0.47 -8.44 -2.91
C MET A 88 -0.52 -9.01 -1.48
N ASN A 89 -1.72 -9.35 -0.98
CA ASN A 89 -1.95 -9.86 0.37
C ASN A 89 -1.37 -8.95 1.49
N ILE A 90 -1.50 -7.64 1.37
CA ILE A 90 -1.10 -6.70 2.43
C ILE A 90 -1.93 -6.95 3.70
N GLN A 91 -1.28 -7.02 4.85
CA GLN A 91 -1.87 -7.27 6.16
C GLN A 91 -1.78 -6.03 7.06
N PRO A 92 -2.60 -5.93 8.12
CA PRO A 92 -2.57 -4.81 9.06
C PRO A 92 -1.18 -4.53 9.63
N GLU A 93 -0.39 -5.56 9.93
CA GLU A 93 0.94 -5.42 10.53
C GLU A 93 1.94 -4.72 9.59
N HIS A 94 1.71 -4.76 8.28
CA HIS A 94 2.55 -4.02 7.32
C HIS A 94 2.36 -2.50 7.45
N TYR A 95 1.18 -2.03 7.88
CA TYR A 95 0.95 -0.60 8.11
C TYR A 95 1.75 -0.11 9.32
N ASP A 96 1.84 -0.89 10.39
CA ASP A 96 2.66 -0.50 11.55
C ASP A 96 4.13 -0.35 11.17
N ILE A 97 4.66 -1.27 10.35
CA ILE A 97 6.04 -1.20 9.86
C ILE A 97 6.24 0.05 8.98
N VAL A 98 5.35 0.27 8.00
CA VAL A 98 5.44 1.43 7.09
C VAL A 98 5.34 2.74 7.87
N GLY A 99 4.39 2.84 8.80
CA GLY A 99 4.21 4.02 9.66
C GLY A 99 5.43 4.31 10.50
N HIS A 100 6.00 3.28 11.14
CA HIS A 100 7.23 3.42 11.93
C HIS A 100 8.38 4.00 11.11
N HIS A 101 8.64 3.44 9.92
CA HIS A 101 9.73 3.90 9.04
C HIS A 101 9.48 5.27 8.44
N LEU A 102 8.23 5.62 8.15
CA LEU A 102 7.84 6.94 7.66
C LEU A 102 8.16 8.02 8.69
N ILE A 103 7.66 7.84 9.93
CA ILE A 103 7.84 8.81 11.01
C ILE A 103 9.32 8.94 11.38
N ALA A 104 10.04 7.82 11.47
CA ALA A 104 11.47 7.86 11.74
C ALA A 104 12.27 8.56 10.64
N THR A 105 11.92 8.35 9.36
CA THR A 105 12.54 9.05 8.23
C THR A 105 12.36 10.56 8.34
N LEU A 106 11.15 11.02 8.65
CA LEU A 106 10.86 12.45 8.82
C LEU A 106 11.64 13.06 9.99
N ARG A 107 11.74 12.33 11.11
CA ARG A 107 12.54 12.74 12.27
C ARG A 107 14.02 12.86 11.94
N GLU A 108 14.57 11.88 11.21
CA GLU A 108 15.99 11.81 10.88
C GLU A 108 16.42 12.88 9.86
N LEU A 109 15.54 13.21 8.89
CA LEU A 109 15.89 14.12 7.79
C LEU A 109 15.40 15.56 7.98
N ALA A 110 14.46 15.81 8.88
CA ALA A 110 13.96 17.16 9.18
C ALA A 110 13.86 17.43 10.70
N PRO A 111 14.90 17.15 11.51
CA PRO A 111 14.81 17.19 12.97
C PRO A 111 14.41 18.57 13.53
N ASP A 112 14.85 19.67 12.91
CA ASP A 112 14.51 21.03 13.36
C ASP A 112 13.04 21.41 13.07
N GLN A 113 12.44 20.77 12.06
CA GLN A 113 11.07 21.06 11.61
C GLN A 113 10.07 20.01 12.08
N PHE A 114 10.52 18.81 12.44
CA PHE A 114 9.71 17.69 12.88
C PHE A 114 9.71 17.59 14.40
N THR A 115 9.12 18.61 15.05
CA THR A 115 8.99 18.68 16.51
C THR A 115 8.11 17.55 17.06
N ALA A 116 8.14 17.32 18.38
CA ALA A 116 7.32 16.29 19.03
C ALA A 116 5.81 16.46 18.77
N GLU A 117 5.33 17.71 18.67
CA GLU A 117 3.93 18.01 18.38
C GLU A 117 3.55 17.65 16.94
N ILE A 118 4.45 17.94 15.99
CA ILE A 118 4.29 17.61 14.58
C ILE A 118 4.35 16.09 14.39
N GLU A 119 5.30 15.42 15.05
CA GLU A 119 5.38 13.96 15.05
C GLU A 119 4.07 13.33 15.55
N ALA A 120 3.55 13.78 16.70
CA ALA A 120 2.30 13.27 17.24
C ALA A 120 1.12 13.50 16.27
N ALA A 121 1.10 14.64 15.57
CA ALA A 121 0.08 14.93 14.57
C ALA A 121 0.19 14.00 13.34
N TRP A 122 1.42 13.74 12.85
CA TRP A 122 1.66 12.81 11.74
C TRP A 122 1.36 11.35 12.09
N VAL A 123 1.71 10.91 13.30
CA VAL A 123 1.35 9.57 13.80
C VAL A 123 -0.17 9.41 13.80
N ALA A 124 -0.91 10.38 14.36
CA ALA A 124 -2.36 10.33 14.40
C ALA A 124 -2.98 10.34 12.99
N ALA A 125 -2.45 11.16 12.07
CA ALA A 125 -2.90 11.22 10.68
C ALA A 125 -2.64 9.91 9.94
N TYR A 126 -1.44 9.34 10.08
CA TYR A 126 -1.10 8.06 9.48
C TYR A 126 -2.01 6.93 9.97
N GLN A 127 -2.26 6.85 11.28
CA GLN A 127 -3.12 5.82 11.87
C GLN A 127 -4.56 5.89 11.34
N ILE A 128 -5.10 7.10 11.11
CA ILE A 128 -6.43 7.25 10.51
C ILE A 128 -6.43 6.74 9.07
N LEU A 129 -5.43 7.11 8.26
CA LEU A 129 -5.32 6.60 6.89
C LEU A 129 -5.15 5.08 6.86
N ALA A 130 -4.29 4.53 7.70
CA ALA A 130 -4.07 3.10 7.83
C ALA A 130 -5.36 2.38 8.20
N GLY A 131 -6.11 2.89 9.18
CA GLY A 131 -7.42 2.34 9.58
C GLY A 131 -8.41 2.28 8.41
N VAL A 132 -8.51 3.35 7.62
CA VAL A 132 -9.39 3.38 6.42
C VAL A 132 -9.02 2.27 5.43
N PHE A 133 -7.72 2.07 5.17
CA PHE A 133 -7.27 1.00 4.29
C PHE A 133 -7.50 -0.39 4.88
N ILE A 134 -7.14 -0.60 6.15
CA ILE A 134 -7.30 -1.87 6.85
C ILE A 134 -8.77 -2.30 6.85
N ASP A 135 -9.70 -1.39 7.17
CA ASP A 135 -11.13 -1.68 7.18
C ASP A 135 -11.63 -2.04 5.77
N LYS A 136 -11.20 -1.28 4.76
CA LYS A 136 -11.60 -1.53 3.38
C LYS A 136 -11.06 -2.87 2.85
N GLU A 137 -9.79 -3.16 3.12
CA GLU A 137 -9.12 -4.38 2.70
C GLU A 137 -9.66 -5.61 3.43
N ALA A 138 -9.97 -5.49 4.73
CA ALA A 138 -10.66 -6.53 5.49
C ALA A 138 -12.03 -6.86 4.87
N GLY A 139 -12.79 -5.85 4.44
CA GLY A 139 -14.03 -6.05 3.71
C GLY A 139 -13.84 -6.82 2.40
N LEU A 140 -12.81 -6.48 1.62
CA LEU A 140 -12.49 -7.17 0.36
C LEU A 140 -12.04 -8.62 0.61
N TYR A 141 -11.21 -8.87 1.62
CA TYR A 141 -10.81 -10.22 2.01
C TYR A 141 -12.02 -11.05 2.44
N HIS A 142 -12.87 -10.51 3.31
CA HIS A 142 -14.08 -11.18 3.78
C HIS A 142 -15.07 -11.47 2.64
N GLN A 143 -15.26 -10.53 1.71
CA GLN A 143 -16.10 -10.75 0.54
C GLN A 143 -15.55 -11.88 -0.33
N ARG A 144 -14.23 -11.89 -0.58
CA ARG A 144 -13.58 -12.94 -1.37
C ARG A 144 -13.74 -14.31 -0.70
N ASP A 145 -13.49 -14.40 0.60
CA ASP A 145 -13.58 -15.63 1.38
C ASP A 145 -15.00 -16.24 1.39
N ASN A 146 -16.02 -15.39 1.49
CA ASN A 146 -17.42 -15.82 1.50
C ASN A 146 -18.05 -16.04 0.11
N THR A 147 -17.31 -15.77 -0.97
CA THR A 147 -17.82 -16.03 -2.32
C THR A 147 -17.51 -17.47 -2.73
N GLN A 148 -18.42 -18.12 -3.44
CA GLN A 148 -18.22 -19.49 -3.93
C GLN A 148 -16.92 -19.59 -4.75
N GLY A 149 -16.03 -20.51 -4.34
CA GLY A 149 -14.73 -20.71 -4.97
C GLY A 149 -13.66 -19.68 -4.60
N GLY A 150 -13.96 -18.75 -3.71
CA GLY A 150 -13.02 -17.78 -3.15
C GLY A 150 -12.08 -18.36 -2.09
N TRP A 151 -11.04 -17.60 -1.77
CA TRP A 151 -10.00 -17.97 -0.82
C TRP A 151 -9.31 -16.73 -0.23
N THR A 152 -8.55 -16.94 0.84
CA THR A 152 -7.71 -15.92 1.48
C THR A 152 -6.24 -16.35 1.42
N GLY A 153 -5.32 -15.39 1.24
CA GLY A 153 -3.89 -15.67 1.09
C GLY A 153 -3.54 -16.40 -0.22
N GLY A 154 -2.43 -17.13 -0.20
CA GLY A 154 -1.97 -17.92 -1.34
C GLY A 154 -2.79 -19.20 -1.53
N ARG A 155 -3.15 -19.50 -2.78
CA ARG A 155 -3.76 -20.77 -3.19
C ARG A 155 -2.90 -21.43 -4.27
N GLN A 156 -2.69 -22.73 -4.16
CA GLN A 156 -1.84 -23.45 -5.10
C GLN A 156 -2.60 -23.81 -6.38
N PHE A 157 -1.99 -23.50 -7.52
CA PHE A 157 -2.47 -23.82 -8.84
C PHE A 157 -1.43 -24.61 -9.62
N LYS A 158 -1.88 -25.54 -10.45
CA LYS A 158 -1.05 -26.28 -11.42
C LYS A 158 -1.29 -25.70 -12.82
N LEU A 159 -0.22 -25.58 -13.60
CA LEU A 159 -0.29 -25.24 -15.02
C LEU A 159 -0.79 -26.47 -15.79
N VAL A 160 -1.94 -26.36 -16.46
CA VAL A 160 -2.54 -27.48 -17.22
C VAL A 160 -2.41 -27.32 -18.72
N GLU A 161 -2.33 -26.09 -19.22
CA GLU A 161 -2.09 -25.82 -20.63
C GLU A 161 -1.22 -24.56 -20.80
N LYS A 162 -0.32 -24.63 -21.78
CA LYS A 162 0.48 -23.50 -22.24
C LYS A 162 0.32 -23.37 -23.74
N ARG A 163 -0.21 -22.24 -24.19
CA ARG A 163 -0.45 -21.94 -25.61
C ARG A 163 0.44 -20.79 -26.07
N ILE A 164 1.06 -20.95 -27.24
CA ILE A 164 1.83 -19.88 -27.89
C ILE A 164 0.84 -19.08 -28.73
N GLU A 165 0.62 -17.81 -28.38
CA GLU A 165 -0.25 -16.91 -29.15
C GLU A 165 0.57 -16.12 -30.19
N SER A 166 1.83 -15.80 -29.86
CA SER A 166 2.78 -15.15 -30.76
C SER A 166 4.23 -15.38 -30.30
N GLU A 167 5.20 -14.78 -30.99
CA GLU A 167 6.61 -14.77 -30.59
C GLU A 167 6.81 -14.26 -29.15
N LEU A 168 6.04 -13.24 -28.74
CA LEU A 168 6.19 -12.55 -27.46
C LEU A 168 5.07 -12.83 -26.45
N VAL A 169 4.00 -13.52 -26.84
CA VAL A 169 2.81 -13.75 -26.00
C VAL A 169 2.49 -15.24 -25.86
N LYS A 170 2.22 -15.67 -24.63
CA LYS A 170 1.80 -17.04 -24.29
C LYS A 170 0.62 -16.99 -23.34
N SER A 171 -0.41 -17.80 -23.60
CA SER A 171 -1.51 -18.03 -22.66
C SER A 171 -1.17 -19.20 -21.74
N LEU A 172 -1.42 -19.03 -20.44
CA LEU A 172 -1.20 -20.03 -19.40
C LEU A 172 -2.53 -20.33 -18.71
N ILE A 173 -2.95 -21.58 -18.72
CA ILE A 173 -4.21 -22.03 -18.13
C ILE A 173 -3.89 -22.82 -16.88
N PHE A 174 -4.53 -22.44 -15.77
CA PHE A 174 -4.28 -22.99 -14.45
C PHE A 174 -5.54 -23.62 -13.85
N GLU A 175 -5.35 -24.70 -13.09
CA GLU A 175 -6.38 -25.33 -12.27
C GLU A 175 -5.93 -25.36 -10.80
N PRO A 176 -6.86 -25.22 -9.83
CA PRO A 176 -6.51 -25.32 -8.42
C PRO A 176 -6.12 -26.76 -8.07
N VAL A 177 -5.02 -26.91 -7.32
CA VAL A 177 -4.51 -28.24 -6.91
C VAL A 177 -5.51 -28.98 -6.02
N ASP A 178 -6.28 -28.24 -5.21
CA ASP A 178 -7.29 -28.76 -4.29
C ASP A 178 -8.58 -29.25 -4.98
N GLY A 179 -8.73 -29.06 -6.30
CA GLY A 179 -9.91 -29.46 -7.07
C GLY A 179 -11.20 -28.71 -6.73
N ARG A 180 -11.17 -27.69 -5.86
CA ARG A 180 -12.34 -26.89 -5.48
C ARG A 180 -12.63 -25.82 -6.53
N PRO A 181 -13.86 -25.26 -6.60
CA PRO A 181 -14.18 -24.18 -7.53
C PRO A 181 -13.26 -22.96 -7.40
N VAL A 182 -13.22 -22.14 -8.45
CA VAL A 182 -12.55 -20.83 -8.46
C VAL A 182 -13.59 -19.72 -8.49
N ILE A 183 -13.30 -18.62 -7.79
CA ILE A 183 -14.17 -17.45 -7.75
C ILE A 183 -14.41 -16.88 -9.15
N GLY A 184 -15.62 -16.40 -9.41
CA GLY A 184 -15.92 -15.63 -10.61
C GLY A 184 -15.19 -14.28 -10.63
N TYR A 185 -15.15 -13.64 -11.80
CA TYR A 185 -14.50 -12.34 -11.98
C TYR A 185 -15.30 -11.44 -12.94
N GLN A 186 -15.06 -10.14 -12.85
CA GLN A 186 -15.54 -9.16 -13.82
C GLN A 186 -14.47 -8.92 -14.90
N PRO A 187 -14.83 -8.83 -16.19
CA PRO A 187 -13.89 -8.48 -17.24
C PRO A 187 -13.13 -7.19 -16.93
N GLY A 188 -11.80 -7.25 -16.94
CA GLY A 188 -10.90 -6.15 -16.55
C GLY A 188 -10.23 -6.31 -15.19
N GLN A 189 -10.66 -7.27 -14.36
CA GLN A 189 -9.94 -7.66 -13.15
C GLN A 189 -8.67 -8.49 -13.46
N TYR A 190 -7.81 -8.62 -12.45
CA TYR A 190 -6.55 -9.36 -12.53
C TYR A 190 -6.37 -10.24 -11.29
N ILE A 191 -5.52 -11.25 -11.42
CA ILE A 191 -5.02 -12.04 -10.28
C ILE A 191 -3.75 -11.39 -9.72
N GLY A 192 -3.58 -11.46 -8.40
CA GLY A 192 -2.40 -11.00 -7.67
C GLY A 192 -1.41 -12.11 -7.39
#